data_AF-A0A1J1C469-F1
#
_entry.id   AF-A0A1J1C469-F1
#
_cell.length_a   1.000
_cell.length_b   1.000
_cell.length_c   1.000
_cell.angle_alpha   90.00
_cell.angle_beta   90.00
_cell.angle_gamma   90.00
#
_symmetry.space_group_name_H-M   'P 1'
#
loop_
_entity.id
_entity.type
_entity.pdbx_description
1 polymer ?
#
loop_
_entity_poly.entity_id
_entity_poly.type
_entity_poly.pdbx_seq_one_letter_code
_entity_poly.pdbx_strand_id
1 'polypeptide(L)'
;MFAFGFAGDRARPNWDSFGKQLVIALNTPNTGLQVSAMQRIIQYADSLDIYGARYAVMDIFLKSENAHIRRLALVTLNKINSRFDLGYLQLHYPYEKDTMIKKHIAAVLLDAGWNVPGQ
;
A
#
# COMPACT_ATOMS: atom_id res chain seq x y z
N MET A 1 -45.62 -7.05 26.87
CA MET A 1 -44.29 -7.66 27.06
C MET A 1 -43.55 -7.56 25.73
N PHE A 2 -42.71 -6.54 25.57
CA PHE A 2 -41.96 -6.31 24.33
C PHE A 2 -40.63 -7.05 24.43
N ALA A 3 -40.45 -8.09 23.61
CA ALA A 3 -39.18 -8.79 23.50
C ALA A 3 -38.22 -7.91 22.67
N PHE A 4 -37.28 -7.25 23.35
CA PHE A 4 -36.10 -6.68 22.72
C PHE A 4 -35.20 -7.82 22.24
N GLY A 5 -35.29 -8.16 20.97
CA GLY A 5 -34.31 -9.00 20.30
C GLY A 5 -33.03 -8.22 20.08
N PHE A 6 -32.15 -8.14 21.07
CA PHE A 6 -30.73 -7.85 20.83
C PHE A 6 -30.09 -9.12 20.23
N ALA A 7 -30.46 -9.43 18.99
CA ALA A 7 -29.62 -10.27 18.16
C ALA A 7 -28.41 -9.42 17.80
N GLY A 8 -27.32 -9.65 18.53
CA GLY A 8 -26.00 -9.14 18.19
C GLY A 8 -25.61 -9.66 16.81
N ASP A 9 -26.01 -8.92 15.79
CA ASP A 9 -25.53 -9.09 14.44
C ASP A 9 -24.04 -8.75 14.53
N ARG A 10 -23.17 -9.76 14.60
CA ARG A 10 -21.73 -9.56 14.38
C ARG A 10 -21.62 -9.19 12.91
N ALA A 11 -21.88 -7.93 12.61
CA ALA A 11 -21.88 -7.38 11.27
C ALA A 11 -20.58 -7.82 10.62
N ARG A 12 -20.69 -8.63 9.56
CA ARG A 12 -19.54 -9.08 8.80
C ARG A 12 -18.70 -7.85 8.44
N PRO A 13 -17.37 -7.90 8.55
CA PRO A 13 -16.53 -6.74 8.22
C PRO A 13 -16.90 -6.24 6.82
N ASN A 14 -17.33 -4.97 6.74
CA ASN A 14 -17.62 -4.33 5.47
C ASN A 14 -16.30 -3.89 4.82
N TRP A 15 -15.64 -4.86 4.19
CA TRP A 15 -14.31 -4.69 3.58
C TRP A 15 -14.30 -3.64 2.45
N ASP A 16 -15.41 -3.49 1.72
CA ASP A 16 -15.55 -2.47 0.67
C ASP A 16 -15.52 -1.05 1.28
N SER A 17 -16.33 -0.79 2.30
CA SER A 17 -16.34 0.51 2.97
C SER A 17 -15.02 0.80 3.67
N PHE A 18 -14.39 -0.22 4.25
CA PHE A 18 -13.08 -0.08 4.87
C PHE A 18 -12.00 0.26 3.82
N GLY A 19 -11.95 -0.45 2.69
CA GLY A 19 -11.04 -0.16 1.58
C GLY A 19 -11.18 1.28 1.06
N LYS A 20 -12.43 1.75 0.85
CA LYS A 20 -12.70 3.14 0.44
C LYS A 20 -12.16 4.16 1.45
N GLN A 21 -12.32 3.91 2.74
CA GLN A 21 -11.78 4.81 3.79
C GLN A 21 -10.25 4.83 3.79
N LEU A 22 -9.59 3.71 3.50
CA LEU A 22 -8.12 3.67 3.37
C LEU A 22 -7.65 4.51 2.18
N VAL A 23 -8.34 4.42 1.03
CA VAL A 23 -8.03 5.26 -0.15
C VAL A 23 -8.21 6.75 0.20
N ILE A 24 -9.30 7.11 0.88
CA ILE A 24 -9.52 8.49 1.34
C ILE A 24 -8.38 8.94 2.26
N ALA A 25 -8.00 8.12 3.24
CA ALA A 25 -6.93 8.44 4.20
C ALA A 25 -5.57 8.66 3.51
N LEU A 26 -5.23 7.85 2.50
CA LEU A 26 -3.99 7.99 1.73
C LEU A 26 -3.91 9.31 0.95
N ASN A 27 -5.06 9.84 0.51
CA ASN A 27 -5.12 11.10 -0.24
C ASN A 27 -5.15 12.35 0.66
N THR A 28 -5.15 12.18 1.99
CA THR A 28 -5.06 13.33 2.91
C THR A 28 -3.62 13.85 2.99
N PRO A 29 -3.41 15.14 3.32
CA PRO A 29 -2.08 15.66 3.61
C PRO A 29 -1.53 15.19 4.97
N ASN A 30 -2.32 14.46 5.76
CA ASN A 30 -1.91 14.01 7.08
C ASN A 30 -1.06 12.74 6.97
N THR A 31 0.25 12.90 7.16
CA THR A 31 1.21 11.80 7.09
C THR A 31 0.90 10.66 8.07
N GLY A 32 0.38 10.95 9.27
CA GLY A 32 0.00 9.94 10.24
C GLY A 32 -1.16 9.06 9.74
N LEU A 33 -2.15 9.65 9.07
CA LEU A 33 -3.25 8.92 8.44
C LEU A 33 -2.75 8.08 7.26
N GLN A 34 -1.87 8.63 6.43
CA GLN A 34 -1.27 7.90 5.31
C GLN A 34 -0.49 6.67 5.80
N VAL A 35 0.35 6.84 6.82
CA VAL A 35 1.13 5.75 7.42
C VAL A 35 0.21 4.68 8.01
N SER A 36 -0.80 5.08 8.78
CA SER A 36 -1.76 4.16 9.36
C SER A 36 -2.53 3.40 8.28
N ALA A 37 -2.92 4.08 7.19
CA ALA A 37 -3.62 3.45 6.07
C ALA A 37 -2.75 2.41 5.37
N MET A 38 -1.48 2.73 5.05
CA MET A 38 -0.54 1.79 4.46
C MET A 38 -0.33 0.55 5.35
N GLN A 39 -0.19 0.72 6.66
CA GLN A 39 -0.07 -0.40 7.60
C GLN A 39 -1.30 -1.30 7.59
N ARG A 40 -2.51 -0.73 7.53
CA ARG A 40 -3.76 -1.48 7.43
C ARG A 40 -3.88 -2.22 6.10
N ILE A 41 -3.45 -1.61 5.01
CA ILE A 41 -3.38 -2.29 3.70
C ILE A 41 -2.46 -3.49 3.79
N ILE A 42 -1.26 -3.34 4.33
CA ILE A 42 -0.31 -4.45 4.48
C ILE A 42 -0.89 -5.57 5.35
N GLN A 43 -1.57 -5.21 6.44
CA GLN A 43 -2.15 -6.16 7.38
C GLN A 43 -3.32 -6.97 6.79
N TYR A 44 -4.14 -6.35 5.94
CA TYR A 44 -5.40 -6.93 5.48
C TYR A 44 -5.46 -7.12 3.95
N ALA A 45 -4.34 -7.04 3.24
CA ALA A 45 -4.29 -7.04 1.77
C ALA A 45 -5.14 -8.14 1.13
N ASP A 46 -5.10 -9.37 1.67
CA ASP A 46 -5.82 -10.53 1.14
C ASP A 46 -7.35 -10.41 1.21
N SER A 47 -7.86 -9.49 2.03
CA SER A 47 -9.30 -9.26 2.24
C SER A 47 -9.81 -7.98 1.58
N LEU A 48 -8.94 -7.16 0.98
CA LEU A 48 -9.29 -5.84 0.47
C LEU A 48 -9.17 -5.76 -1.06
N ASP A 49 -10.15 -5.10 -1.69
CA ASP A 49 -9.93 -4.52 -3.02
C ASP A 49 -9.20 -3.18 -2.86
N ILE A 50 -7.88 -3.24 -2.94
CA ILE A 50 -6.95 -2.10 -2.76
C ILE A 50 -6.37 -1.59 -4.08
N TYR A 51 -6.89 -2.06 -5.22
CA TYR A 51 -6.32 -1.66 -6.51
C TYR A 51 -6.41 -0.15 -6.72
N GLY A 52 -7.48 0.49 -6.24
CA GLY A 52 -7.65 1.95 -6.30
C GLY A 52 -6.65 2.74 -5.44
N ALA A 53 -6.02 2.13 -4.43
CA ALA A 53 -5.06 2.80 -3.55
C ALA A 53 -3.69 3.02 -4.21
N ARG A 54 -3.37 2.27 -5.28
CA ARG A 54 -2.02 2.21 -5.87
C ARG A 54 -1.44 3.57 -6.26
N TYR A 55 -2.25 4.46 -6.81
CA TYR A 55 -1.77 5.76 -7.27
C TYR A 55 -1.37 6.65 -6.10
N ALA A 56 -2.16 6.65 -5.02
CA ALA A 56 -1.83 7.41 -3.81
C ALA A 56 -0.57 6.85 -3.13
N VAL A 57 -0.41 5.53 -3.07
CA VAL A 57 0.79 4.91 -2.51
C VAL A 57 2.03 5.20 -3.36
N MET A 58 1.92 5.13 -4.69
CA MET A 58 3.02 5.50 -5.60
C MET A 58 3.41 6.98 -5.44
N ASP A 59 2.42 7.86 -5.30
CA ASP A 59 2.66 9.29 -5.08
C ASP A 59 3.43 9.54 -3.77
N ILE A 60 3.04 8.86 -2.70
CA ILE A 60 3.75 8.89 -1.41
C ILE A 60 5.20 8.40 -1.56
N PHE A 61 5.43 7.31 -2.30
CA PHE A 61 6.77 6.79 -2.56
C PHE A 61 7.68 7.80 -3.29
N LEU A 62 7.11 8.52 -4.27
CA LEU A 62 7.83 9.46 -5.11
C LEU A 62 8.12 10.80 -4.42
N LYS A 63 7.16 11.31 -3.64
CA LYS A 63 7.21 12.67 -3.07
C LYS A 63 7.73 12.72 -1.64
N SER A 64 7.70 11.62 -0.90
CA SER A 64 8.13 11.66 0.50
C SER A 64 9.64 11.81 0.61
N GLU A 65 10.10 12.83 1.32
CA GLU A 65 11.52 13.00 1.67
C GLU A 65 11.95 12.02 2.78
N ASN A 66 11.00 11.41 3.49
CA ASN A 66 11.28 10.49 4.58
C ASN A 66 11.46 9.07 4.05
N ALA A 67 12.70 8.57 4.10
CA ALA A 67 13.05 7.22 3.65
C ALA A 67 12.21 6.10 4.31
N HIS A 68 11.80 6.25 5.57
CA HIS A 68 10.95 5.25 6.24
C HIS A 68 9.56 5.16 5.61
N ILE A 69 8.98 6.31 5.24
CA ILE A 69 7.68 6.37 4.57
C ILE A 69 7.78 5.80 3.16
N ARG A 70 8.86 6.14 2.42
CA ARG A 70 9.12 5.55 1.09
C ARG A 70 9.24 4.03 1.16
N ARG A 71 9.91 3.48 2.17
CA ARG A 71 10.02 2.03 2.38
C ARG A 71 8.67 1.39 2.70
N LEU A 72 7.88 2.03 3.55
CA LEU A 72 6.52 1.57 3.85
C LEU A 72 5.64 1.56 2.59
N ALA A 73 5.75 2.59 1.76
CA ALA A 73 5.06 2.67 0.47
C ALA A 73 5.50 1.54 -0.48
N LEU A 74 6.79 1.23 -0.58
CA LEU A 74 7.29 0.10 -1.38
C LEU A 74 6.69 -1.25 -0.95
N VAL A 75 6.66 -1.52 0.36
CA VAL A 75 6.04 -2.76 0.89
C VAL A 75 4.54 -2.79 0.58
N THR A 76 3.89 -1.63 0.67
CA THR A 76 2.46 -1.50 0.35
C THR A 76 2.20 -1.74 -1.15
N LEU A 77 3.03 -1.19 -2.04
CA LEU A 77 2.95 -1.45 -3.49
C LEU A 77 3.16 -2.94 -3.81
N ASN A 78 4.10 -3.60 -3.12
CA ASN A 78 4.29 -5.04 -3.27
C ASN A 78 3.04 -5.84 -2.87
N LYS A 79 2.36 -5.44 -1.78
CA LYS A 79 1.09 -6.06 -1.36
C LYS A 79 -0.06 -5.82 -2.34
N ILE A 80 -0.09 -4.66 -3.00
CA ILE A 80 -1.05 -4.39 -4.08
C ILE A 80 -0.72 -5.23 -5.33
N ASN A 81 0.57 -5.51 -5.57
CA ASN A 81 1.09 -6.37 -6.64
C ASN A 81 0.57 -6.02 -8.04
N SER A 82 0.53 -4.74 -8.37
CA SER A 82 0.10 -4.26 -9.68
C SER A 82 1.28 -4.24 -10.66
N ARG A 83 1.12 -4.92 -11.80
CA ARG A 83 2.17 -5.01 -12.85
C ARG A 83 2.66 -3.64 -13.32
N PHE A 84 1.76 -2.65 -13.38
CA PHE A 84 2.16 -1.30 -13.78
C PHE A 84 3.10 -0.67 -12.76
N ASP A 85 2.78 -0.79 -11.47
CA ASP A 85 3.58 -0.15 -10.42
C ASP A 85 4.95 -0.82 -10.32
N LEU A 86 5.01 -2.15 -10.48
CA LEU A 86 6.27 -2.89 -10.58
C LEU A 86 7.09 -2.50 -11.82
N GLY A 87 6.45 -2.35 -12.99
CA GLY A 87 7.11 -1.85 -14.19
C GLY A 87 7.67 -0.44 -13.99
N TYR A 88 6.94 0.43 -13.29
CA TYR A 88 7.44 1.76 -12.93
C TYR A 88 8.64 1.68 -11.98
N LEU A 89 8.57 0.84 -10.94
CA LEU A 89 9.69 0.63 -10.02
C LEU A 89 10.94 0.10 -10.73
N GLN A 90 10.77 -0.77 -11.72
CA GLN A 90 11.86 -1.28 -12.57
C GLN A 90 12.52 -0.15 -13.37
N LEU A 91 11.72 0.74 -13.98
CA LEU A 91 12.22 1.91 -14.70
C LEU A 91 12.88 2.94 -13.78
N HIS A 92 12.38 3.09 -12.55
CA HIS A 92 12.89 4.03 -11.56
C HIS A 92 14.20 3.55 -10.91
N TYR A 93 14.39 2.24 -10.75
CA TYR A 93 15.55 1.62 -10.10
C TYR A 93 16.92 2.22 -10.46
N PRO A 94 17.31 2.39 -11.74
CA PRO A 94 18.62 2.93 -12.09
C PRO A 94 18.84 4.37 -11.58
N TYR A 95 17.77 5.16 -11.45
CA TYR A 95 17.81 6.58 -11.08
C TYR A 95 17.72 6.82 -9.57
N GLU A 96 17.37 5.81 -8.78
CA GLU A 96 17.32 5.93 -7.32
C GLU A 96 18.71 6.16 -6.76
N LYS A 97 18.88 7.28 -6.04
CA LYS A 97 20.16 7.69 -5.44
C LYS A 97 20.34 7.12 -4.05
N ASP A 98 19.24 6.90 -3.31
CA ASP A 98 19.32 6.28 -2.00
C ASP A 98 19.59 4.78 -2.15
N THR A 99 20.77 4.36 -1.73
CA THR A 99 21.23 2.97 -1.85
C THR A 99 20.35 1.97 -1.09
N MET A 100 19.76 2.38 0.04
CA MET A 100 18.85 1.52 0.78
C MET A 100 17.51 1.41 0.07
N ILE A 101 16.93 2.52 -0.41
CA ILE A 101 15.69 2.47 -1.19
C ILE A 101 15.88 1.64 -2.45
N LYS A 102 17.00 1.83 -3.16
CA LYS A 102 17.36 1.05 -4.35
C LYS A 102 17.37 -0.45 -4.06
N LYS A 103 17.99 -0.88 -2.96
CA LYS A 103 17.97 -2.28 -2.52
C LYS A 103 16.55 -2.81 -2.24
N HIS A 104 15.67 -2.00 -1.64
CA HIS A 104 14.28 -2.42 -1.41
C HIS A 104 13.48 -2.51 -2.70
N ILE A 105 13.70 -1.62 -3.67
CA ILE A 105 13.08 -1.72 -4.99
C ILE A 105 13.48 -3.06 -5.63
N ALA A 106 14.77 -3.39 -5.64
CA ALA A 106 15.24 -4.68 -6.15
C ALA A 106 14.57 -5.86 -5.42
N ALA A 107 14.50 -5.82 -4.08
CA ALA A 107 13.86 -6.88 -3.30
C ALA A 107 12.36 -7.06 -3.66
N VAL A 108 11.62 -5.96 -3.80
CA VAL A 108 10.20 -5.98 -4.22
C VAL A 108 10.04 -6.55 -5.63
N LEU A 109 10.91 -6.15 -6.57
CA LEU A 109 10.88 -6.68 -7.94
C LEU A 109 11.17 -8.18 -7.96
N LEU A 110 12.18 -8.65 -7.23
CA LEU A 110 12.52 -10.07 -7.15
C LEU A 110 11.42 -10.91 -6.50
N ASP A 111 10.84 -10.43 -5.40
CA ASP A 111 9.71 -11.09 -4.71
C ASP A 111 8.49 -11.24 -5.65
N ALA A 112 8.24 -10.23 -6.48
CA ALA A 112 7.20 -10.27 -7.49
C ALA A 112 7.58 -11.04 -8.78
N GLY A 113 8.77 -11.62 -8.86
CA GLY A 113 9.26 -12.39 -10.02
C GLY A 113 9.71 -11.56 -11.22
N TRP A 114 10.04 -10.28 -11.02
CA TRP A 114 10.55 -9.37 -12.05
C TRP A 114 12.07 -9.35 -12.10
N ASN A 115 12.63 -9.07 -13.28
CA ASN A 115 14.06 -8.86 -13.44
C ASN A 115 14.49 -7.49 -12.87
N VAL A 116 15.65 -7.43 -12.22
CA VAL A 116 16.25 -6.20 -11.71
C VAL A 116 17.29 -5.69 -12.72
N PRO A 117 17.16 -4.47 -13.27
CA PRO A 117 18.10 -3.97 -14.25
C PRO A 117 19.53 -3.87 -13.71
N GLY A 118 20.49 -4.49 -14.40
CA GLY A 118 21.92 -4.41 -14.06
C GLY A 118 22.37 -5.32 -12.91
N GLN A 119 21.55 -6.31 -12.52
CA GLN A 119 22.00 -7.50 -11.79
C GLN A 119 22.32 -8.65 -12.74
#